data_AF-A0A2V9TGB7-F1
#
_entry.id   AF-A0A2V9TGB7-F1
#
_cell.length_a   1.000
_cell.length_b   1.000
_cell.length_c   1.000
_cell.angle_alpha   90.00
_cell.angle_beta   90.00
_cell.angle_gamma   90.00
#
_symmetry.space_group_name_H-M   'P 1'
#
loop_
_entity.id
_entity.type
_entity.pdbx_description
1 polymer ?
#
loop_
_entity_poly.entity_id
_entity_poly.type
_entity_poly.pdbx_seq_one_letter_code
_entity_poly.pdbx_strand_id
1 'polypeptide(L)'
;MATWLGAFLLSGQTLAFGQRSFLTADQVIAKYQEAIGGSDRFSSVMTFVEKGDVTGNLTDFVPAFHSPPLRKQQGIFEFYFKSPNRRLGVLRIEDKVVGMYGCDGKVAWYFNNHAGWREFKPKPGNEYACENGYEPLPLQRQKQNARVQLKGTKKVAGQMALAVQIRSSESPWEETFYFDAQTYLLIGWKSGGRFSVERFYSDYHDVGGVKLPFKVIQRTETSETTTTLREVEINSQVDDALFERSTALGQPKKPSAVNSPVLPLHEGPTGSSGKLPEINTGQNAIYVNAKSFVDCPIAELQEIVPELRGLQTSQNQEELIALLDKIGSKTVDLFQRVPNLISQEEVVESQGSRKALRRKFSYLILSHRSRDAVTLEEYRVDVQSNQPQPDDVDTGTSASHHTDTGNPQASPLAHGFAYMWVLFYPSNRAESTFRYLGRQ
;
A
#
# COMPACT_ATOMS: atom_id res chain seq x y z
N MET A 1 -91.86 28.37 -8.27
CA MET A 1 -90.80 27.39 -7.97
C MET A 1 -89.95 27.22 -9.22
N ALA A 2 -88.62 27.33 -9.03
CA ALA A 2 -87.51 27.01 -9.93
C ALA A 2 -87.39 27.77 -11.27
N THR A 3 -86.59 28.84 -11.37
CA THR A 3 -85.10 28.95 -11.52
C THR A 3 -84.51 28.50 -12.86
N TRP A 4 -83.89 29.50 -13.50
CA TRP A 4 -82.97 29.47 -14.63
C TRP A 4 -81.70 28.66 -14.34
N LEU A 5 -81.07 28.11 -15.39
CA LEU A 5 -79.64 27.80 -15.41
C LEU A 5 -79.09 27.92 -16.84
N GLY A 6 -78.34 29.00 -17.08
CA GLY A 6 -77.51 29.19 -18.26
C GLY A 6 -76.19 28.42 -18.13
N ALA A 7 -75.73 27.87 -19.26
CA ALA A 7 -74.47 27.18 -19.36
C ALA A 7 -73.31 28.19 -19.53
N PHE A 8 -72.38 28.19 -18.58
CA PHE A 8 -71.06 28.83 -18.72
C PHE A 8 -70.05 27.79 -19.20
N LEU A 9 -69.46 28.03 -20.37
CA LEU A 9 -68.26 27.35 -20.86
C LEU A 9 -67.05 27.95 -20.13
N LEU A 10 -66.42 27.17 -19.24
CA LEU A 10 -65.11 27.49 -18.69
C LEU A 10 -64.01 26.83 -19.53
N SER A 11 -63.19 27.67 -20.16
CA SER A 11 -61.92 27.32 -20.78
C SER A 11 -60.91 26.90 -19.70
N GLY A 12 -60.60 25.61 -19.61
CA GLY A 12 -59.47 25.11 -18.84
C GLY A 12 -58.18 25.23 -19.66
N GLN A 13 -57.48 26.35 -19.55
CA GLN A 13 -56.05 26.37 -19.90
C GLN A 13 -55.31 25.62 -18.79
N THR A 14 -54.87 24.40 -19.08
CA THR A 14 -53.92 23.68 -18.24
C THR A 14 -52.59 24.44 -18.31
N LEU A 15 -52.21 25.07 -17.20
CA LEU A 15 -50.83 25.46 -16.96
C LEU A 15 -49.99 24.18 -16.98
N ALA A 16 -49.34 23.91 -18.11
CA ALA A 16 -48.25 22.96 -18.18
C ALA A 16 -47.15 23.48 -17.27
N PHE A 17 -47.15 23.03 -16.01
CA PHE A 17 -45.98 23.09 -15.16
C PHE A 17 -44.88 22.34 -15.89
N GLY A 18 -44.02 23.08 -16.59
CA GLY A 18 -42.81 22.55 -17.15
C GLY A 18 -42.07 21.83 -16.03
N GLN A 19 -41.98 20.50 -16.14
CA GLN A 19 -41.00 19.73 -15.40
C GLN A 19 -39.64 20.35 -15.75
N ARG A 20 -39.14 21.24 -14.88
CA ARG A 20 -37.71 21.51 -14.83
C ARG A 20 -37.08 20.15 -14.62
N SER A 21 -36.42 19.62 -15.65
CA SER A 21 -35.62 18.40 -15.52
C SER A 21 -34.49 18.74 -14.56
N PHE A 22 -34.70 18.47 -13.28
CA PHE A 22 -33.62 18.54 -12.31
C PHE A 22 -32.63 17.45 -12.67
N LEU A 23 -31.45 17.87 -13.11
CA LEU A 23 -30.34 16.98 -13.44
C LEU A 23 -30.11 16.04 -12.25
N THR A 24 -30.20 14.73 -12.46
CA THR A 24 -29.99 13.74 -11.39
C THR A 24 -28.51 13.38 -11.29
N ALA A 25 -28.10 12.78 -10.18
CA ALA A 25 -26.71 12.36 -9.99
C ALA A 25 -26.27 11.31 -11.02
N ASP A 26 -27.14 10.34 -11.32
CA ASP A 26 -26.88 9.32 -12.35
C ASP A 26 -26.77 9.95 -13.75
N GLN A 27 -27.56 10.97 -14.06
CA GLN A 27 -27.44 11.72 -15.31
C GLN A 27 -26.11 12.47 -15.40
N VAL A 28 -25.58 13.02 -14.30
CA VAL A 28 -24.23 13.63 -14.29
C VAL A 28 -23.16 12.58 -14.61
N ILE A 29 -23.22 11.42 -13.95
CA ILE A 29 -22.24 10.35 -14.16
C ILE A 29 -22.34 9.79 -15.59
N ALA A 30 -23.54 9.62 -16.14
CA ALA A 30 -23.74 9.18 -17.52
C ALA A 30 -23.16 10.20 -18.53
N LYS A 31 -23.41 11.50 -18.33
CA LYS A 31 -22.83 12.56 -19.16
C LYS A 31 -21.30 12.59 -19.08
N TYR A 32 -20.75 12.35 -17.90
CA TYR A 32 -19.31 12.18 -17.75
C TYR A 32 -18.81 10.99 -18.58
N GLN A 33 -19.45 9.81 -18.45
CA GLN A 33 -19.09 8.62 -19.22
C GLN A 33 -19.11 8.87 -20.72
N GLU A 34 -20.12 9.56 -21.23
CA GLU A 34 -20.18 10.00 -22.63
C GLU A 34 -19.01 10.93 -23.00
N ALA A 35 -18.72 11.93 -22.15
CA ALA A 35 -17.66 12.92 -22.39
C ALA A 35 -16.24 12.32 -22.44
N ILE A 36 -16.03 11.17 -21.81
CA ILE A 36 -14.73 10.47 -21.78
C ILE A 36 -14.60 9.33 -22.80
N GLY A 37 -15.60 9.12 -23.67
CA GLY A 37 -15.54 8.14 -24.76
C GLY A 37 -16.67 7.09 -24.78
N GLY A 38 -17.53 7.09 -23.76
CA GLY A 38 -18.66 6.16 -23.65
C GLY A 38 -18.29 4.77 -23.14
N SER A 39 -19.29 4.00 -22.70
CA SER A 39 -19.10 2.67 -22.09
C SER A 39 -18.39 1.66 -23.00
N ASP A 40 -18.69 1.69 -24.30
CA ASP A 40 -18.16 0.74 -25.27
C ASP A 40 -16.64 0.87 -25.42
N ARG A 41 -16.09 2.09 -25.28
CA ARG A 41 -14.65 2.31 -25.38
C ARG A 41 -13.90 1.71 -24.20
N PHE A 42 -14.33 1.97 -22.96
CA PHE A 42 -13.67 1.42 -21.77
C PHE A 42 -13.77 -0.10 -21.70
N SER A 43 -14.93 -0.68 -22.05
CA SER A 43 -15.09 -2.14 -22.10
C SER A 43 -14.24 -2.83 -23.17
N SER A 44 -13.78 -2.09 -24.19
CA SER A 44 -12.88 -2.61 -25.24
C SER A 44 -11.38 -2.53 -24.90
N VAL A 45 -11.02 -1.94 -23.75
CA VAL A 45 -9.62 -1.81 -23.32
C VAL A 45 -9.08 -3.18 -22.90
N MET A 46 -8.14 -3.70 -23.70
CA MET A 46 -7.43 -4.95 -23.44
C MET A 46 -6.09 -4.72 -22.75
N THR A 47 -5.40 -3.64 -23.13
CA THR A 47 -4.17 -3.18 -22.47
C THR A 47 -4.18 -1.67 -22.35
N PHE A 48 -3.52 -1.17 -21.32
CA PHE A 48 -3.43 0.26 -21.06
C PHE A 48 -2.11 0.56 -20.38
N VAL A 49 -1.35 1.50 -20.94
CA VAL A 49 -0.03 1.90 -20.45
C VAL A 49 -0.03 3.40 -20.22
N GLU A 50 0.42 3.84 -19.05
CA GLU A 50 0.68 5.25 -18.76
C GLU A 50 2.12 5.41 -18.28
N LYS A 51 2.79 6.46 -18.73
CA LYS A 51 4.07 6.88 -18.19
C LYS A 51 4.05 8.38 -17.95
N GLY A 52 4.56 8.81 -16.80
CA GLY A 52 4.52 10.19 -16.39
C GLY A 52 5.61 10.59 -15.41
N ASP A 53 5.68 11.88 -15.14
CA ASP A 53 6.49 12.47 -14.08
C ASP A 53 5.62 12.66 -12.84
N VAL A 54 6.17 12.42 -11.67
CA VAL A 54 5.54 12.80 -10.41
C VAL A 54 6.46 13.74 -9.67
N THR A 55 5.90 14.81 -9.13
CA THR A 55 6.61 15.76 -8.26
C THR A 55 5.88 15.89 -6.94
N GLY A 56 6.60 16.24 -5.87
CA GLY A 56 6.04 16.46 -4.54
C GLY A 56 6.66 15.55 -3.51
N ASN A 57 5.93 15.27 -2.43
CA ASN A 57 6.40 14.37 -1.38
C ASN A 57 6.11 12.90 -1.76
N LEU A 58 7.10 12.24 -2.35
CA LEU A 58 7.00 10.91 -2.96
C LEU A 58 7.51 9.79 -2.07
N THR A 59 8.07 10.11 -0.90
CA THR A 59 8.50 9.09 0.07
C THR A 59 7.58 9.02 1.26
N ASP A 60 6.80 10.05 1.59
CA ASP A 60 6.07 10.07 2.87
C ASP A 60 4.58 9.71 2.68
N PHE A 61 4.31 8.43 2.40
CA PHE A 61 2.96 7.90 2.17
C PHE A 61 2.18 7.57 3.46
N VAL A 62 2.79 7.71 4.63
CA VAL A 62 2.17 7.40 5.92
C VAL A 62 1.52 8.66 6.49
N PRO A 63 0.28 8.60 7.00
CA PRO A 63 -0.28 9.64 7.86
C PRO A 63 0.54 9.69 9.16
N ALA A 64 1.66 10.40 9.16
CA ALA A 64 2.41 10.68 10.37
C ALA A 64 1.64 11.71 11.21
N PHE A 65 1.64 11.55 12.54
CA PHE A 65 1.12 12.56 13.49
C PHE A 65 1.89 13.90 13.44
N HIS A 66 2.94 13.98 12.63
CA HIS A 66 3.67 15.20 12.29
C HIS A 66 3.85 15.25 10.78
N SER A 67 3.57 16.40 10.15
CA SER A 67 3.88 16.62 8.73
C SER A 67 5.40 16.52 8.53
N PRO A 68 5.92 15.53 7.80
CA PRO A 68 7.33 15.54 7.43
C PRO A 68 7.62 16.79 6.58
N PRO A 69 8.86 17.30 6.57
CA PRO A 69 9.19 18.47 5.75
C PRO A 69 8.84 18.17 4.29
N LEU A 70 8.07 19.06 3.66
CA LEU A 70 7.70 18.95 2.24
C LEU A 70 8.97 18.87 1.39
N ARG A 71 9.38 17.65 1.03
CA ARG A 71 10.46 17.43 0.07
C ARG A 71 9.85 17.50 -1.31
N LYS A 72 10.33 18.43 -2.14
CA LYS A 72 10.04 18.41 -3.57
C LYS A 72 10.92 17.35 -4.22
N GLN A 73 10.45 16.11 -4.20
CA GLN A 73 11.07 15.03 -4.96
C GLN A 73 10.49 15.01 -6.37
N GLN A 74 11.24 14.39 -7.27
CA GLN A 74 10.86 14.16 -8.64
C GLN A 74 11.07 12.69 -8.96
N GLY A 75 10.10 12.10 -9.64
CA GLY A 75 10.08 10.67 -9.91
C GLY A 75 9.33 10.35 -11.18
N ILE A 76 9.36 9.08 -11.56
CA ILE A 76 8.67 8.54 -12.73
C ILE A 76 7.55 7.63 -12.24
N PHE A 77 6.35 7.83 -12.80
CA PHE A 77 5.21 6.95 -12.62
C PHE A 77 5.00 6.13 -13.89
N GLU A 78 4.77 4.85 -13.71
CA GLU A 78 4.37 3.93 -14.77
C GLU A 78 3.16 3.14 -14.32
N PHE A 79 2.18 2.98 -15.18
CA PHE A 79 1.03 2.12 -14.95
C PHE A 79 0.78 1.22 -16.15
N TYR A 80 0.47 -0.03 -15.86
CA TYR A 80 0.19 -1.07 -16.82
C TYR A 80 -1.09 -1.79 -16.40
N PHE A 81 -1.99 -2.01 -17.34
CA PHE A 81 -3.16 -2.86 -17.19
C PHE A 81 -3.22 -3.84 -18.35
N LYS A 82 -3.66 -5.06 -18.04
CA LYS A 82 -4.01 -6.08 -19.03
C LYS A 82 -5.28 -6.80 -18.58
N SER A 83 -6.27 -6.80 -19.47
CA SER A 83 -7.52 -7.52 -19.30
C SER A 83 -7.26 -9.01 -19.06
N PRO A 84 -8.04 -9.69 -18.20
CA PRO A 84 -9.23 -9.18 -17.53
C PRO A 84 -8.96 -8.39 -16.25
N ASN A 85 -7.82 -8.57 -15.57
CA ASN A 85 -7.67 -8.07 -14.20
C ASN A 85 -6.22 -7.86 -13.73
N ARG A 86 -5.22 -7.96 -14.63
CA ARG A 86 -3.82 -7.73 -14.28
C ARG A 86 -3.47 -6.26 -14.31
N ARG A 87 -2.70 -5.81 -13.32
CA ARG A 87 -2.27 -4.42 -13.24
C ARG A 87 -0.94 -4.28 -12.49
N LEU A 88 -0.20 -3.24 -12.82
CA LEU A 88 1.05 -2.86 -12.16
C LEU A 88 1.17 -1.34 -12.21
N GLY A 89 1.27 -0.68 -11.06
CA GLY A 89 1.69 0.70 -10.94
C GLY A 89 3.04 0.76 -10.24
N VAL A 90 3.99 1.52 -10.78
CA VAL A 90 5.34 1.69 -10.25
C VAL A 90 5.63 3.18 -10.10
N LEU A 91 6.18 3.57 -8.95
CA LEU A 91 6.73 4.89 -8.71
C LEU A 91 8.23 4.75 -8.43
N ARG A 92 9.04 5.49 -9.18
CA ARG A 92 10.50 5.50 -9.06
C ARG A 92 11.03 6.88 -8.71
N ILE A 93 12.05 6.95 -7.87
CA ILE A 93 12.88 8.14 -7.62
C ILE A 93 14.32 7.72 -7.85
N GLU A 94 15.06 8.43 -8.72
CA GLU A 94 16.47 8.12 -9.02
C GLU A 94 16.68 6.62 -9.29
N ASP A 95 15.84 6.06 -10.18
CA ASP A 95 15.76 4.64 -10.58
C ASP A 95 15.35 3.62 -9.51
N LYS A 96 15.20 4.02 -8.25
CA LYS A 96 14.73 3.15 -7.17
C LYS A 96 13.21 3.11 -7.12
N VAL A 97 12.63 1.91 -7.02
CA VAL A 97 11.21 1.75 -6.73
C VAL A 97 10.94 2.24 -5.31
N VAL A 98 10.03 3.21 -5.17
CA VAL A 98 9.62 3.76 -3.87
C VAL A 98 8.16 3.46 -3.50
N GLY A 99 7.37 3.10 -4.51
CA GLY A 99 6.00 2.67 -4.37
C GLY A 99 5.64 1.75 -5.53
N MET A 100 4.89 0.69 -5.23
CA MET A 100 4.41 -0.22 -6.25
C MET A 100 3.07 -0.80 -5.80
N TYR A 101 2.15 -1.00 -6.74
CA TYR A 101 0.93 -1.75 -6.46
C TYR A 101 0.57 -2.56 -7.68
N GLY A 102 -0.14 -3.66 -7.49
CA GLY A 102 -0.48 -4.49 -8.61
C GLY A 102 -1.46 -5.58 -8.27
N CYS A 103 -1.78 -6.34 -9.30
CA CYS A 103 -2.47 -7.60 -9.19
C CYS A 103 -2.02 -8.51 -10.34
N ASP A 104 -1.75 -9.78 -10.00
CA ASP A 104 -1.33 -10.84 -10.94
C ASP A 104 -2.51 -11.57 -11.63
N GLY A 105 -3.72 -11.15 -11.31
CA GLY A 105 -5.01 -11.70 -11.73
C GLY A 105 -5.73 -12.44 -10.60
N LYS A 106 -5.08 -12.68 -9.46
CA LYS A 106 -5.68 -13.33 -8.28
C LYS A 106 -5.50 -12.54 -7.00
N VAL A 107 -4.27 -12.14 -6.73
CA VAL A 107 -3.89 -11.46 -5.49
C VAL A 107 -3.54 -10.03 -5.82
N ALA A 108 -4.18 -9.09 -5.12
CA ALA A 108 -3.77 -7.70 -5.17
C ALA A 108 -2.68 -7.48 -4.13
N TRP A 109 -1.72 -6.62 -4.43
CA TRP A 109 -0.57 -6.38 -3.58
C TRP A 109 -0.13 -4.93 -3.68
N TYR A 110 0.56 -4.47 -2.65
CA TYR A 110 1.25 -3.19 -2.68
C TYR A 110 2.59 -3.29 -1.94
N PHE A 111 3.46 -2.37 -2.31
CA PHE A 111 4.75 -2.13 -1.73
C PHE A 111 4.92 -0.63 -1.56
N ASN A 112 5.44 -0.20 -0.42
CA ASN A 112 6.07 1.09 -0.31
C ASN A 112 7.32 0.96 0.56
N ASN A 113 8.23 1.93 0.47
CA ASN A 113 9.51 1.85 1.17
C ASN A 113 9.41 1.89 2.71
N HIS A 114 8.26 2.25 3.27
CA HIS A 114 8.05 2.32 4.73
C HIS A 114 7.38 1.04 5.26
N ALA A 115 6.16 0.75 4.79
CA ALA A 115 5.33 -0.38 5.21
C ALA A 115 5.74 -1.72 4.57
N GLY A 116 6.72 -1.71 3.66
CA GLY A 116 7.17 -2.89 2.96
C GLY A 116 6.08 -3.52 2.09
N TRP A 117 6.19 -4.84 1.90
CA TRP A 117 5.31 -5.63 1.04
C TRP A 117 4.06 -6.10 1.76
N ARG A 118 2.91 -5.96 1.12
CA ARG A 118 1.61 -6.35 1.64
C ARG A 118 0.74 -6.96 0.54
N GLU A 119 0.06 -8.05 0.87
CA GLU A 119 -0.85 -8.76 -0.03
C GLU A 119 -2.27 -8.72 0.52
N PHE A 120 -3.24 -8.56 -0.39
CA PHE A 120 -4.66 -8.63 -0.11
C PHE A 120 -5.23 -9.90 -0.71
N LYS A 121 -5.58 -10.85 0.16
CA LYS A 121 -6.26 -12.09 -0.24
C LYS A 121 -7.71 -11.79 -0.66
N PRO A 122 -8.30 -12.59 -1.55
CA PRO A 122 -9.72 -12.46 -1.90
C PRO A 122 -10.62 -12.49 -0.66
N LYS A 123 -11.65 -11.65 -0.63
CA LYS A 123 -12.65 -11.65 0.46
C LYS A 123 -13.48 -12.95 0.41
N PRO A 124 -13.99 -13.46 1.54
CA PRO A 124 -14.92 -14.60 1.52
C PRO A 124 -16.10 -14.34 0.58
N GLY A 125 -16.32 -15.25 -0.38
CA GLY A 125 -17.34 -15.09 -1.43
C GLY A 125 -16.84 -14.48 -2.74
N ASN A 126 -15.59 -14.04 -2.81
CA ASN A 126 -14.92 -13.58 -4.03
C ASN A 126 -13.72 -14.47 -4.34
N GLU A 127 -13.60 -14.93 -5.59
CA GLU A 127 -12.48 -15.78 -6.03
C GLU A 127 -11.18 -14.97 -6.25
N TYR A 128 -11.31 -13.66 -6.50
CA TYR A 128 -10.20 -12.77 -6.84
C TYR A 128 -10.22 -11.52 -5.95
N ALA A 129 -9.05 -11.04 -5.52
CA ALA A 129 -8.90 -9.72 -4.88
C ALA A 129 -8.83 -8.58 -5.91
N CYS A 130 -8.73 -8.95 -7.18
CA CYS A 130 -8.48 -8.07 -8.30
C CYS A 130 -9.77 -7.65 -8.96
N GLU A 131 -9.85 -6.37 -9.31
CA GLU A 131 -11.01 -5.85 -10.03
C GLU A 131 -10.93 -6.29 -11.51
N ASN A 132 -12.08 -6.56 -12.11
CA ASN A 132 -12.17 -6.92 -13.52
C ASN A 132 -12.37 -5.66 -14.39
N GLY A 133 -11.72 -5.64 -15.54
CA GLY A 133 -11.78 -4.57 -16.52
C GLY A 133 -11.03 -3.31 -16.11
N TYR A 134 -11.08 -2.33 -17.01
CA TYR A 134 -10.57 -0.97 -16.79
C TYR A 134 -11.76 -0.01 -16.80
N GLU A 135 -12.25 0.35 -15.61
CA GLU A 135 -13.42 1.21 -15.43
C GLU A 135 -13.01 2.52 -14.74
N PRO A 136 -13.28 3.70 -15.31
CA PRO A 136 -12.86 4.96 -14.74
C PRO A 136 -13.74 5.33 -13.54
N LEU A 137 -13.18 6.11 -12.61
CA LEU A 137 -13.96 6.68 -11.52
C LEU A 137 -14.89 7.80 -12.03
N PRO A 138 -16.13 7.92 -11.50
CA PRO A 138 -16.70 7.11 -10.43
C PRO A 138 -17.53 5.89 -10.88
N LEU A 139 -17.57 5.54 -12.17
CA LEU A 139 -18.43 4.46 -12.69
C LEU A 139 -18.18 3.14 -11.94
N GLN A 140 -16.92 2.87 -11.62
CA GLN A 140 -16.54 1.73 -10.78
C GLN A 140 -17.24 1.76 -9.40
N ARG A 141 -17.25 2.91 -8.71
CA ARG A 141 -17.91 3.06 -7.40
C ARG A 141 -19.42 2.91 -7.51
N GLN A 142 -20.02 3.43 -8.58
CA GLN A 142 -21.46 3.32 -8.82
C GLN A 142 -21.91 1.86 -8.97
N LYS A 143 -21.10 1.00 -9.61
CA LYS A 143 -21.38 -0.44 -9.77
C LYS A 143 -21.35 -1.24 -8.45
N GLN A 144 -20.75 -0.70 -7.39
CA GLN A 144 -20.64 -1.34 -6.08
C GLN A 144 -21.87 -1.09 -5.18
N ASN A 145 -23.07 -1.38 -5.70
CA ASN A 145 -24.37 -1.20 -5.02
C ASN A 145 -24.46 0.12 -4.23
N ALA A 146 -24.05 1.21 -4.87
CA ALA A 146 -23.80 2.47 -4.19
C ALA A 146 -25.04 3.35 -4.09
N ARG A 147 -25.10 4.14 -3.01
CA ARG A 147 -26.04 5.27 -2.92
C ARG A 147 -25.40 6.50 -3.55
N VAL A 148 -26.03 7.06 -4.57
CA VAL A 148 -25.56 8.22 -5.34
C VAL A 148 -26.48 9.43 -5.10
N GLN A 149 -25.91 10.60 -4.84
CA GLN A 149 -26.69 11.83 -4.56
C GLN A 149 -26.03 13.07 -5.19
N LEU A 150 -26.83 13.91 -5.85
CA LEU A 150 -26.39 15.22 -6.30
C LEU A 150 -26.55 16.22 -5.16
N LYS A 151 -25.46 16.87 -4.75
CA LYS A 151 -25.43 17.84 -3.65
C LYS A 151 -25.53 19.29 -4.12
N GLY A 152 -25.65 19.51 -5.43
CA GLY A 152 -25.71 20.83 -6.05
C GLY A 152 -24.39 21.25 -6.67
N THR A 153 -24.20 22.55 -6.84
CA THR A 153 -23.02 23.14 -7.49
C THR A 153 -22.07 23.78 -6.50
N LYS A 154 -20.76 23.63 -6.71
CA LYS A 154 -19.70 24.22 -5.89
C LYS A 154 -18.55 24.71 -6.79
N LYS A 155 -17.89 25.80 -6.42
CA LYS A 155 -16.64 26.22 -7.08
C LYS A 155 -15.47 25.34 -6.63
N VAL A 156 -14.78 24.70 -7.57
CA VAL A 156 -13.63 23.80 -7.35
C VAL A 156 -12.55 24.16 -8.36
N ALA A 157 -11.32 24.41 -7.90
CA ALA A 157 -10.18 24.80 -8.75
C ALA A 157 -10.50 25.99 -9.71
N GLY A 158 -11.36 26.92 -9.29
CA GLY A 158 -11.77 28.06 -10.11
C GLY A 158 -12.97 27.82 -11.04
N GLN A 159 -13.36 26.57 -11.26
CA GLN A 159 -14.48 26.17 -12.13
C GLN A 159 -15.74 25.87 -11.31
N MET A 160 -16.91 26.06 -11.92
CA MET A 160 -18.18 25.64 -11.31
C MET A 160 -18.39 24.16 -11.56
N ALA A 161 -18.55 23.38 -10.48
CA ALA A 161 -18.67 21.94 -10.54
C ALA A 161 -19.97 21.42 -9.90
N LEU A 162 -20.54 20.37 -10.48
CA LEU A 162 -21.60 19.55 -9.91
C LEU A 162 -20.99 18.56 -8.92
N ALA A 163 -21.42 18.59 -7.66
CA ALA A 163 -20.92 17.72 -6.60
C ALA A 163 -21.82 16.48 -6.48
N VAL A 164 -21.29 15.31 -6.84
CA VAL A 164 -21.96 14.01 -6.70
C VAL A 164 -21.31 13.24 -5.57
N GLN A 165 -22.10 12.92 -4.54
CA GLN A 165 -21.66 12.11 -3.42
C GLN A 165 -22.03 10.65 -3.65
N ILE A 166 -21.08 9.75 -3.40
CA ILE A 166 -21.25 8.30 -3.57
C ILE A 166 -20.83 7.60 -2.29
N ARG A 167 -21.68 6.69 -1.81
CA ARG A 167 -21.37 5.74 -0.74
C ARG A 167 -21.50 4.33 -1.30
N SER A 168 -20.38 3.66 -1.57
CA SER A 168 -20.38 2.27 -2.02
C SER A 168 -20.55 1.30 -0.86
N SER A 169 -21.04 0.09 -1.12
CA SER A 169 -21.13 -0.95 -0.09
C SER A 169 -19.76 -1.46 0.37
N GLU A 170 -18.70 -1.18 -0.41
CA GLU A 170 -17.34 -1.63 -0.14
C GLU A 170 -16.51 -0.64 0.70
N SER A 171 -16.99 0.59 0.87
CA SER A 171 -16.31 1.64 1.65
C SER A 171 -17.22 2.14 2.77
N PRO A 172 -16.73 2.27 4.02
CA PRO A 172 -17.51 2.88 5.09
C PRO A 172 -17.65 4.41 4.91
N TRP A 173 -16.89 5.01 3.99
CA TRP A 173 -16.81 6.46 3.81
C TRP A 173 -17.60 6.94 2.60
N GLU A 174 -18.16 8.15 2.71
CA GLU A 174 -18.80 8.84 1.58
C GLU A 174 -17.76 9.62 0.79
N GLU A 175 -17.63 9.32 -0.50
CA GLU A 175 -16.74 10.02 -1.43
C GLU A 175 -17.53 11.11 -2.18
N THR A 176 -16.87 12.20 -2.55
CA THR A 176 -17.48 13.26 -3.38
C THR A 176 -16.69 13.45 -4.67
N PHE A 177 -17.38 13.37 -5.80
CA PHE A 177 -16.86 13.61 -7.14
C PHE A 177 -17.36 14.97 -7.64
N TYR A 178 -16.48 15.76 -8.23
CA TYR A 178 -16.77 17.10 -8.72
C TYR A 178 -16.61 17.12 -10.24
N PHE A 179 -17.72 17.33 -10.95
CA PHE A 179 -17.77 17.38 -12.41
C PHE A 179 -17.92 18.81 -12.89
N ASP A 180 -17.11 19.25 -13.84
CA ASP A 180 -17.29 20.57 -14.46
C ASP A 180 -18.72 20.72 -15.00
N ALA A 181 -19.38 21.83 -14.66
CA ALA A 181 -20.81 22.02 -14.94
C ALA A 181 -21.14 22.19 -16.43
N GLN A 182 -20.13 22.44 -17.29
CA GLN A 182 -20.31 22.64 -18.73
C GLN A 182 -19.93 21.39 -19.52
N THR A 183 -18.78 20.81 -19.21
CA THR A 183 -18.17 19.70 -19.96
C THR A 183 -18.46 18.33 -19.34
N TYR A 184 -18.94 18.30 -18.10
CA TYR A 184 -19.14 17.08 -17.30
C TYR A 184 -17.86 16.29 -17.02
N LEU A 185 -16.68 16.81 -17.35
CA LEU A 185 -15.41 16.16 -17.02
C LEU A 185 -15.19 16.17 -15.51
N LEU A 186 -14.62 15.09 -14.98
CA LEU A 186 -14.24 15.03 -13.57
C LEU A 186 -13.09 16.02 -13.33
N ILE A 187 -13.28 17.01 -12.48
CA ILE A 187 -12.23 18.00 -12.16
C ILE A 187 -11.76 17.87 -10.71
N GLY A 188 -12.47 17.10 -9.89
CA GLY A 188 -12.02 16.79 -8.57
C GLY A 188 -12.67 15.56 -7.95
N TRP A 189 -12.02 15.03 -6.94
CA TRP A 189 -12.52 13.95 -6.10
C TRP A 189 -12.03 14.20 -4.67
N LYS A 190 -12.87 13.86 -3.69
CA LYS A 190 -12.53 13.91 -2.28
C LYS A 190 -12.99 12.63 -1.60
N SER A 191 -12.07 11.94 -0.95
CA SER A 191 -12.41 10.79 -0.11
C SER A 191 -13.11 11.25 1.17
N GLY A 192 -13.93 10.38 1.74
CA GLY A 192 -14.43 10.57 3.09
C GLY A 192 -13.42 10.11 4.16
N GLY A 193 -13.79 10.27 5.43
CA GLY A 193 -12.99 9.83 6.58
C GLY A 193 -12.05 10.89 7.14
N ARG A 194 -11.38 10.55 8.26
CA ARG A 194 -10.49 11.45 9.01
C ARG A 194 -9.25 11.87 8.21
N PHE A 195 -8.71 10.96 7.40
CA PHE A 195 -7.54 11.20 6.55
C PHE A 195 -8.01 11.40 5.10
N SER A 196 -8.69 12.52 4.84
CA SER A 196 -9.27 12.77 3.52
C SER A 196 -8.19 13.06 2.49
N VAL A 197 -8.27 12.41 1.34
CA VAL A 197 -7.46 12.67 0.15
C VAL A 197 -8.31 13.44 -0.84
N GLU A 198 -7.77 14.52 -1.38
CA GLU A 198 -8.34 15.25 -2.50
C GLU A 198 -7.53 14.97 -3.77
N ARG A 199 -8.18 14.82 -4.91
CA ARG A 199 -7.54 14.80 -6.23
C ARG A 199 -8.17 15.85 -7.11
N PHE A 200 -7.36 16.51 -7.92
CA PHE A 200 -7.78 17.47 -8.93
C PHE A 200 -7.27 17.01 -10.29
N TYR A 201 -8.14 17.04 -11.29
CA TYR A 201 -7.87 16.52 -12.62
C TYR A 201 -7.95 17.65 -13.64
N SER A 202 -6.96 17.73 -14.52
CA SER A 202 -6.86 18.78 -15.53
C SER A 202 -6.10 18.29 -16.75
N ASP A 203 -6.04 19.12 -17.79
CA ASP A 203 -5.32 18.83 -19.03
C ASP A 203 -5.81 17.55 -19.70
N TYR A 204 -7.09 17.52 -20.07
CA TYR A 204 -7.71 16.34 -20.65
C TYR A 204 -7.34 16.20 -22.14
N HIS A 205 -6.80 15.04 -22.52
CA HIS A 205 -6.48 14.69 -23.91
C HIS A 205 -7.28 13.47 -24.38
N ASP A 206 -7.49 13.38 -25.69
CA ASP A 206 -8.07 12.20 -26.34
C ASP A 206 -6.95 11.26 -26.79
N VAL A 207 -7.00 10.01 -26.36
CA VAL A 207 -6.07 8.95 -26.75
C VAL A 207 -6.89 7.74 -27.14
N GLY A 208 -6.86 7.36 -28.43
CA GLY A 208 -7.60 6.19 -28.90
C GLY A 208 -9.13 6.27 -28.71
N GLY A 209 -9.70 7.47 -28.67
CA GLY A 209 -11.14 7.68 -28.41
C GLY A 209 -11.53 7.59 -26.94
N VAL A 210 -10.55 7.60 -26.04
CA VAL A 210 -10.74 7.71 -24.59
C VAL A 210 -10.16 9.04 -24.12
N LYS A 211 -10.95 9.83 -23.38
CA LYS A 211 -10.48 11.12 -22.84
C LYS A 211 -9.97 10.95 -21.41
N LEU A 212 -8.72 11.38 -21.16
CA LEU A 212 -8.01 11.14 -19.90
C LEU A 212 -7.34 12.42 -19.38
N PRO A 213 -7.24 12.61 -18.05
CA PRO A 213 -6.53 13.75 -17.47
C PRO A 213 -5.01 13.51 -17.50
N PHE A 214 -4.27 14.38 -18.17
CA PHE A 214 -2.81 14.31 -18.22
C PHE A 214 -2.15 14.98 -17.02
N LYS A 215 -2.91 15.69 -16.19
CA LYS A 215 -2.41 16.28 -14.95
C LYS A 215 -3.32 15.97 -13.78
N VAL A 216 -2.78 15.28 -12.78
CA VAL A 216 -3.46 14.90 -11.54
C VAL A 216 -2.71 15.46 -10.35
N ILE A 217 -3.36 16.30 -9.55
CA ILE A 217 -2.82 16.78 -8.27
C ILE A 217 -3.51 16.01 -7.16
N GLN A 218 -2.77 15.26 -6.36
CA GLN A 218 -3.27 14.63 -5.15
C GLN A 218 -2.82 15.45 -3.93
N ARG A 219 -3.75 15.76 -3.04
CA ARG A 219 -3.51 16.54 -1.83
C ARG A 219 -4.07 15.81 -0.61
N THR A 220 -3.28 15.77 0.45
CA THR A 220 -3.70 15.40 1.80
C THR A 220 -3.50 16.61 2.72
N GLU A 221 -3.76 16.46 4.01
CA GLU A 221 -3.48 17.52 4.99
C GLU A 221 -1.98 17.90 5.03
N THR A 222 -1.10 16.94 4.77
CA THR A 222 0.34 17.07 5.00
C THR A 222 1.19 17.00 3.73
N SER A 223 0.59 16.64 2.59
CA SER A 223 1.32 16.37 1.35
C SER A 223 0.54 16.83 0.11
N GLU A 224 1.30 17.20 -0.92
CA GLU A 224 0.78 17.39 -2.26
C GLU A 224 1.73 16.73 -3.25
N THR A 225 1.17 15.96 -4.19
CA THR A 225 1.88 15.39 -5.33
C THR A 225 1.19 15.76 -6.63
N THR A 226 1.98 16.03 -7.67
CA THR A 226 1.48 16.30 -9.02
C THR A 226 2.04 15.26 -9.96
N THR A 227 1.16 14.46 -10.56
CA THR A 227 1.46 13.55 -11.67
C THR A 227 1.16 14.26 -12.98
N THR A 228 2.12 14.25 -13.91
CA THR A 228 1.97 14.72 -15.29
C THR A 228 2.27 13.55 -16.23
N LEU A 229 1.27 13.12 -17.00
CA LEU A 229 1.43 12.04 -17.97
C LEU A 229 2.16 12.55 -19.22
N ARG A 230 3.11 11.76 -19.69
CA ARG A 230 3.86 12.01 -20.94
C ARG A 230 3.36 11.11 -22.07
N GLU A 231 3.03 9.87 -21.73
CA GLU A 231 2.70 8.82 -22.69
C GLU A 231 1.50 8.04 -22.16
N VAL A 232 0.53 7.82 -23.04
CA VAL A 232 -0.60 6.93 -22.81
C VAL A 232 -0.77 6.08 -24.07
N GLU A 233 -0.82 4.77 -23.89
CA GLU A 233 -1.10 3.82 -24.97
C GLU A 233 -2.29 2.93 -24.59
N ILE A 234 -3.18 2.72 -25.55
CA ILE A 234 -4.35 1.85 -25.38
C ILE A 234 -4.27 0.72 -26.40
N ASN A 235 -4.49 -0.51 -25.96
CA ASN A 235 -4.45 -1.70 -26.78
C ASN A 235 -3.10 -1.97 -27.46
N SER A 236 -2.00 -1.50 -26.86
CA SER A 236 -0.62 -1.81 -27.27
C SER A 236 -0.14 -3.15 -26.68
N GLN A 237 0.94 -3.69 -27.24
CA GLN A 237 1.50 -4.97 -26.75
C GLN A 237 2.16 -4.77 -25.38
N VAL A 238 1.76 -5.60 -24.41
CA VAL A 238 2.33 -5.61 -23.06
C VAL A 238 2.77 -7.03 -22.72
N ASP A 239 4.05 -7.17 -22.34
CA ASP A 239 4.64 -8.45 -21.91
C ASP A 239 3.99 -8.91 -20.61
N ASP A 240 3.54 -10.17 -20.59
CA ASP A 240 2.95 -10.80 -19.41
C ASP A 240 3.94 -10.88 -18.24
N ALA A 241 5.23 -10.97 -18.53
CA ALA A 241 6.27 -11.04 -17.51
C ALA A 241 6.29 -9.80 -16.61
N LEU A 242 5.79 -8.63 -17.08
CA LEU A 242 5.71 -7.41 -16.28
C LEU A 242 4.81 -7.57 -15.05
N PHE A 243 3.75 -8.39 -15.17
CA PHE A 243 2.82 -8.63 -14.07
C PHE A 243 3.30 -9.73 -13.12
N GLU A 244 4.40 -10.41 -13.45
CA GLU A 244 5.02 -11.37 -12.54
C GLU A 244 5.75 -10.65 -11.41
N ARG A 245 5.48 -11.07 -10.19
CA ARG A 245 6.06 -10.53 -8.95
C ARG A 245 7.58 -10.37 -9.01
N SER A 246 8.30 -11.35 -9.55
CA SER A 246 9.77 -11.33 -9.63
C SER A 246 10.29 -10.22 -10.56
N THR A 247 9.62 -10.02 -11.69
CA THR A 247 9.99 -9.02 -12.70
C THR A 247 9.68 -7.61 -12.20
N ALA A 248 8.54 -7.42 -11.54
CA ALA A 248 8.16 -6.14 -10.93
C ALA A 248 9.19 -5.68 -9.87
N LEU A 249 9.87 -6.62 -9.22
CA LEU A 249 10.93 -6.39 -8.24
C LEU A 249 12.35 -6.23 -8.82
N GLY A 250 12.53 -6.36 -10.14
CA GLY A 250 13.85 -6.38 -10.77
C GLY A 250 14.71 -7.60 -10.37
N GLN A 251 14.09 -8.68 -9.88
CA GLN A 251 14.79 -9.92 -9.55
C GLN A 251 14.97 -10.79 -10.80
N PRO A 252 16.13 -11.44 -11.00
CA PRO A 252 16.35 -12.30 -12.15
C PRO A 252 15.35 -13.46 -12.18
N LYS A 253 14.81 -13.71 -13.37
CA LYS A 253 13.84 -14.77 -13.67
C LYS A 253 14.39 -16.12 -13.18
N LYS A 254 13.74 -16.76 -12.20
CA LYS A 254 14.03 -18.15 -11.86
C LYS A 254 13.56 -19.00 -13.04
N PRO A 255 14.41 -19.85 -13.67
CA PRO A 255 13.98 -20.64 -14.81
C PRO A 255 12.81 -21.54 -14.41
N SER A 256 11.64 -21.33 -15.01
CA SER A 256 10.52 -22.26 -14.88
C SER A 256 10.93 -23.57 -15.53
N ALA A 257 10.83 -24.66 -14.77
CA ALA A 257 11.09 -26.02 -15.23
C ALA A 257 10.08 -26.39 -16.34
N VAL A 258 10.49 -26.21 -17.59
CA VAL A 258 9.82 -26.79 -18.75
C VAL A 258 10.45 -28.15 -19.00
N ASN A 259 9.61 -29.19 -18.91
CA ASN A 259 9.93 -30.57 -19.25
C ASN A 259 10.74 -30.66 -20.55
N SER A 260 11.94 -31.24 -20.48
CA SER A 260 12.67 -31.71 -21.66
C SER A 260 12.88 -33.22 -21.53
N PRO A 261 12.65 -34.00 -22.60
CA PRO A 261 12.93 -35.43 -22.60
C PRO A 261 14.45 -35.68 -22.62
N VAL A 262 14.82 -36.77 -21.95
CA VAL A 262 16.18 -37.31 -21.75
C VAL A 262 16.85 -37.70 -23.08
N LEU A 263 18.16 -37.45 -23.21
CA LEU A 263 19.23 -38.34 -23.74
C LEU A 263 20.62 -37.61 -23.61
N PRO A 264 21.78 -38.33 -23.59
CA PRO A 264 22.75 -38.22 -22.50
C PRO A 264 24.14 -37.64 -22.85
N LEU A 265 24.80 -37.15 -21.79
CA LEU A 265 26.24 -37.08 -21.45
C LEU A 265 27.28 -36.97 -22.57
N HIS A 266 28.05 -35.87 -22.55
CA HIS A 266 29.49 -35.86 -22.84
C HIS A 266 30.21 -34.81 -21.97
N GLU A 267 31.38 -35.19 -21.46
CA GLU A 267 32.18 -34.49 -20.45
C GLU A 267 33.16 -33.44 -21.03
N GLY A 268 33.22 -32.27 -20.38
CA GLY A 268 34.40 -31.40 -20.08
C GLY A 268 35.15 -30.65 -21.21
N PRO A 269 36.06 -29.69 -20.89
CA PRO A 269 36.41 -29.11 -19.58
C PRO A 269 36.62 -27.55 -19.49
N THR A 270 36.47 -27.02 -18.27
CA THR A 270 37.11 -25.88 -17.53
C THR A 270 37.66 -24.60 -18.23
N GLY A 271 37.32 -23.41 -17.68
CA GLY A 271 38.24 -22.25 -17.56
C GLY A 271 37.69 -20.80 -17.47
N SER A 272 37.83 -20.19 -16.27
CA SER A 272 38.16 -18.77 -15.94
C SER A 272 37.20 -17.55 -16.13
N SER A 273 36.68 -17.08 -14.97
CA SER A 273 36.69 -15.73 -14.33
C SER A 273 36.82 -14.39 -15.11
N GLY A 274 35.90 -13.45 -14.77
CA GLY A 274 36.05 -11.98 -14.66
C GLY A 274 35.45 -11.14 -15.82
N LYS A 275 34.72 -10.01 -15.67
CA LYS A 275 34.36 -9.08 -14.57
C LYS A 275 33.28 -8.10 -15.12
N LEU A 276 32.32 -7.61 -14.32
CA LEU A 276 31.43 -6.46 -14.66
C LEU A 276 31.48 -5.42 -13.52
N PRO A 277 31.32 -4.10 -13.80
CA PRO A 277 31.79 -3.01 -12.94
C PRO A 277 30.81 -2.58 -11.85
N GLU A 278 31.38 -2.03 -10.78
CA GLU A 278 30.74 -1.46 -9.59
C GLU A 278 30.00 -0.14 -9.87
N ILE A 279 28.83 0.06 -9.24
CA ILE A 279 28.15 1.35 -9.13
C ILE A 279 28.07 1.72 -7.64
N ASN A 280 28.66 2.87 -7.31
CA ASN A 280 28.65 3.51 -6.00
C ASN A 280 27.26 4.13 -5.70
N THR A 281 26.56 3.66 -4.65
CA THR A 281 25.36 4.31 -4.11
C THR A 281 25.59 4.81 -2.68
N GLY A 282 25.94 6.09 -2.54
CA GLY A 282 25.97 6.78 -1.27
C GLY A 282 24.56 7.23 -0.86
N GLN A 283 23.87 6.41 -0.05
CA GLN A 283 22.86 6.79 0.98
C GLN A 283 22.05 5.59 1.50
N ASN A 284 22.40 4.36 1.09
CA ASN A 284 22.20 3.17 1.91
C ASN A 284 23.47 2.86 2.75
N ALA A 285 24.25 3.87 3.14
CA ALA A 285 25.59 3.66 3.67
C ALA A 285 25.66 2.84 4.97
N ILE A 286 24.55 2.67 5.70
CA ILE A 286 24.52 1.91 6.95
C ILE A 286 24.07 0.45 6.75
N TYR A 287 23.30 0.15 5.69
CA TYR A 287 22.74 -1.19 5.46
C TYR A 287 23.13 -1.85 4.12
N VAL A 288 23.78 -1.14 3.19
CA VAL A 288 24.38 -1.76 1.97
C VAL A 288 25.38 -2.86 2.32
N ASN A 289 25.98 -2.79 3.51
CA ASN A 289 26.93 -3.77 4.02
C ASN A 289 26.41 -4.56 5.24
N ALA A 290 25.14 -4.40 5.64
CA ALA A 290 24.61 -5.14 6.78
C ALA A 290 24.42 -6.61 6.39
N LYS A 291 25.37 -7.47 6.78
CA LYS A 291 25.27 -8.91 6.60
C LYS A 291 24.14 -9.45 7.47
N SER A 292 23.11 -10.01 6.84
CA SER A 292 22.09 -10.80 7.52
C SER A 292 22.76 -11.92 8.33
N PHE A 293 22.43 -12.04 9.61
CA PHE A 293 22.95 -13.13 10.46
C PHE A 293 22.51 -14.51 9.96
N VAL A 294 21.37 -14.58 9.25
CA VAL A 294 20.91 -15.81 8.60
C VAL A 294 21.89 -16.22 7.50
N ASP A 295 22.40 -15.28 6.73
CA ASP A 295 23.24 -15.57 5.56
C ASP A 295 24.75 -15.49 5.87
N CYS A 296 25.11 -15.04 7.06
CA CYS A 296 26.49 -14.88 7.51
C CYS A 296 27.21 -16.24 7.68
N PRO A 297 28.43 -16.43 7.15
CA PRO A 297 29.23 -17.63 7.45
C PRO A 297 29.43 -17.80 8.96
N ILE A 298 29.39 -19.04 9.46
CA ILE A 298 29.44 -19.28 10.92
C ILE A 298 30.71 -18.72 11.56
N ALA A 299 31.85 -18.85 10.89
CA ALA A 299 33.13 -18.31 11.37
C ALA A 299 33.06 -16.79 11.59
N GLU A 300 32.46 -16.06 10.65
CA GLU A 300 32.27 -14.61 10.75
C GLU A 300 31.23 -14.27 11.83
N LEU A 301 30.15 -15.05 11.94
CA LEU A 301 29.13 -14.85 12.96
C LEU A 301 29.68 -15.05 14.39
N GLN A 302 30.63 -15.97 14.59
CA GLN A 302 31.30 -16.19 15.88
C GLN A 302 32.29 -15.07 16.26
N GLU A 303 32.77 -14.29 15.29
CA GLU A 303 33.55 -13.08 15.55
C GLU A 303 32.64 -11.92 15.97
N ILE A 304 31.48 -11.77 15.31
CA ILE A 304 30.49 -10.73 15.59
C ILE A 304 29.76 -10.98 16.91
N VAL A 305 29.46 -12.24 17.23
CA VAL A 305 28.71 -12.67 18.42
C VAL A 305 29.59 -13.62 19.23
N PRO A 306 30.45 -13.09 20.15
CA PRO A 306 31.38 -13.90 20.94
C PRO A 306 30.72 -15.01 21.75
N GLU A 307 29.44 -14.88 22.08
CA GLU A 307 28.63 -15.88 22.80
C GLU A 307 28.46 -17.18 22.00
N LEU A 308 28.63 -17.16 20.67
CA LEU A 308 28.60 -18.35 19.81
C LEU A 308 29.92 -19.14 19.82
N ARG A 309 30.94 -18.69 20.56
CA ARG A 309 32.18 -19.45 20.75
C ARG A 309 31.88 -20.73 21.51
N GLY A 310 32.14 -21.88 20.88
CA GLY A 310 31.82 -23.21 21.42
C GLY A 310 30.59 -23.88 20.79
N LEU A 311 29.92 -23.22 19.85
CA LEU A 311 28.83 -23.81 19.07
C LEU A 311 29.30 -25.06 18.30
N GLN A 312 28.66 -26.20 18.55
CA GLN A 312 28.75 -27.39 17.71
C GLN A 312 27.90 -27.17 16.46
N THR A 313 28.56 -26.83 15.36
CA THR A 313 27.88 -26.40 14.13
C THR A 313 27.06 -27.52 13.48
N SER A 314 25.85 -27.18 13.03
CA SER A 314 25.06 -28.09 12.20
C SER A 314 25.65 -28.17 10.80
N GLN A 315 25.72 -29.39 10.25
CA GLN A 315 26.19 -29.63 8.88
C GLN A 315 25.10 -29.36 7.83
N ASN A 316 23.83 -29.34 8.23
CA ASN A 316 22.68 -29.12 7.34
C ASN A 316 21.50 -28.43 8.09
N GLN A 317 20.33 -28.33 7.46
CA GLN A 317 19.12 -27.72 8.04
C GLN A 317 18.02 -28.75 8.35
N GLU A 318 18.34 -30.05 8.40
CA GLU A 318 17.33 -31.13 8.54
C GLU A 318 16.55 -31.01 9.86
N GLU A 319 17.18 -30.56 10.94
CA GLU A 319 16.53 -30.40 12.25
C GLU A 319 15.68 -29.12 12.36
N LEU A 320 15.82 -28.16 11.43
CA LEU A 320 15.22 -26.82 11.57
C LEU A 320 13.70 -26.89 11.66
N ILE A 321 13.04 -27.66 10.77
CA ILE A 321 11.58 -27.74 10.73
C ILE A 321 11.05 -28.33 12.04
N ALA A 322 11.64 -29.44 12.51
CA ALA A 322 11.22 -30.08 13.76
C ALA A 322 11.42 -29.18 14.98
N LEU A 323 12.51 -28.39 15.02
CA LEU A 323 12.76 -27.41 16.07
C LEU A 323 11.75 -26.27 16.03
N LEU A 324 11.47 -25.71 14.85
CA LEU A 324 10.46 -24.66 14.68
C LEU A 324 9.08 -25.16 15.10
N ASP A 325 8.72 -26.40 14.75
CA ASP A 325 7.47 -27.04 15.18
C ASP A 325 7.38 -27.15 16.70
N LYS A 326 8.43 -27.66 17.34
CA LYS A 326 8.48 -27.77 18.80
C LYS A 326 8.37 -26.41 19.50
N ILE A 327 9.10 -25.40 19.03
CA ILE A 327 9.04 -24.03 19.58
C ILE A 327 7.65 -23.44 19.34
N GLY A 328 7.11 -23.60 18.12
CA GLY A 328 5.80 -23.10 17.76
C GLY A 328 4.69 -23.65 18.66
N SER A 329 4.67 -24.95 18.93
CA SER A 329 3.71 -25.53 19.88
C SER A 329 3.81 -24.87 21.26
N LYS A 330 5.03 -24.60 21.76
CA LYS A 330 5.22 -23.90 23.04
C LYS A 330 4.75 -22.45 22.99
N THR A 331 4.96 -21.75 21.87
CA THR A 331 4.45 -20.38 21.71
C THR A 331 2.94 -20.33 21.61
N VAL A 332 2.28 -21.34 21.03
CA VAL A 332 0.81 -21.47 21.04
C VAL A 332 0.31 -21.58 22.48
N ASP A 333 0.88 -22.51 23.27
CA ASP A 333 0.54 -22.70 24.68
C ASP A 333 0.79 -21.44 25.52
N LEU A 334 1.88 -20.72 25.22
CA LEU A 334 2.23 -19.48 25.91
C LEU A 334 1.22 -18.38 25.57
N PHE A 335 1.01 -18.10 24.28
CA PHE A 335 0.12 -17.03 23.80
C PHE A 335 -1.30 -17.20 24.31
N GLN A 336 -1.80 -18.44 24.42
CA GLN A 336 -3.11 -18.74 25.02
C GLN A 336 -3.28 -18.15 26.43
N ARG A 337 -2.19 -18.08 27.21
CA ARG A 337 -2.16 -17.63 28.60
C ARG A 337 -1.69 -16.18 28.77
N VAL A 338 -1.25 -15.50 27.71
CA VAL A 338 -0.83 -14.09 27.79
C VAL A 338 -2.08 -13.20 27.85
N PRO A 339 -2.27 -12.43 28.93
CA PRO A 339 -3.34 -11.43 28.99
C PRO A 339 -2.89 -10.12 28.33
N ASN A 340 -3.84 -9.21 28.12
CA ASN A 340 -3.48 -7.79 28.00
C ASN A 340 -2.85 -7.36 29.33
N LEU A 341 -1.69 -6.71 29.26
CA LEU A 341 -0.87 -6.35 30.41
C LEU A 341 -0.81 -4.85 30.54
N ILE A 342 -1.10 -4.30 31.72
CA ILE A 342 -0.72 -2.94 32.09
C ILE A 342 0.25 -3.00 33.26
N SER A 343 1.32 -2.20 33.23
CA SER A 343 2.34 -2.17 34.27
C SER A 343 2.89 -0.76 34.46
N GLN A 344 3.47 -0.51 35.64
CA GLN A 344 4.40 0.59 35.84
C GLN A 344 5.81 0.02 35.72
N GLU A 345 6.55 0.47 34.72
CA GLU A 345 7.86 -0.03 34.39
C GLU A 345 8.93 0.98 34.83
N GLU A 346 10.03 0.49 35.38
CA GLU A 346 11.24 1.27 35.58
C GLU A 346 12.36 0.66 34.74
N VAL A 347 12.84 1.42 33.76
CA VAL A 347 13.87 0.98 32.81
C VAL A 347 15.18 1.67 33.15
N VAL A 348 16.24 0.86 33.28
CA VAL A 348 17.61 1.33 33.53
C VAL A 348 18.49 0.88 32.38
N GLU A 349 19.03 1.83 31.62
CA GLU A 349 19.84 1.57 30.42
C GLU A 349 21.27 2.04 30.64
N SER A 350 22.23 1.18 30.30
CA SER A 350 23.65 1.49 30.33
C SER A 350 24.32 1.02 29.05
N GLN A 351 25.03 1.93 28.38
CA GLN A 351 25.84 1.61 27.21
C GLN A 351 27.29 2.07 27.44
N GLY A 352 28.23 1.11 27.43
CA GLY A 352 29.64 1.37 27.68
C GLY A 352 29.91 2.00 29.06
N SER A 353 30.76 3.03 29.11
CA SER A 353 31.13 3.74 30.34
C SER A 353 30.19 4.90 30.71
N ARG A 354 29.08 5.09 29.98
CA ARG A 354 28.13 6.19 30.24
C ARG A 354 27.33 5.93 31.52
N LYS A 355 26.95 7.02 32.20
CA LYS A 355 26.06 6.95 33.37
C LYS A 355 24.71 6.35 32.96
N ALA A 356 24.19 5.44 33.77
CA ALA A 356 22.93 4.77 33.48
C ALA A 356 21.77 5.77 33.41
N LEU A 357 20.97 5.68 32.35
CA LEU A 357 19.73 6.42 32.18
C LEU A 357 18.61 5.63 32.86
N ARG A 358 17.85 6.28 33.74
CA ARG A 358 16.75 5.66 34.49
C ARG A 358 15.45 6.38 34.18
N ARG A 359 14.46 5.66 33.66
CA ARG A 359 13.16 6.19 33.23
C ARG A 359 12.03 5.34 33.76
N LYS A 360 10.87 5.97 33.95
CA LYS A 360 9.65 5.30 34.40
C LYS A 360 8.56 5.44 33.36
N PHE A 361 7.90 4.35 33.03
CA PHE A 361 6.86 4.28 32.01
C PHE A 361 5.55 3.73 32.55
N SER A 362 4.44 4.25 32.04
CA SER A 362 3.19 3.49 32.00
C SER A 362 3.27 2.57 30.79
N TYR A 363 3.28 1.27 31.03
CA TYR A 363 3.53 0.23 30.05
C TYR A 363 2.26 -0.56 29.76
N LEU A 364 1.97 -0.81 28.48
CA LEU A 364 0.80 -1.56 28.04
C LEU A 364 1.21 -2.56 26.95
N ILE A 365 0.78 -3.81 27.08
CA ILE A 365 0.79 -4.80 26.00
C ILE A 365 -0.64 -5.20 25.68
N LEU A 366 -1.01 -5.13 24.41
CA LEU A 366 -2.26 -5.66 23.89
C LEU A 366 -2.01 -6.93 23.09
N SER A 367 -2.71 -8.00 23.45
CA SER A 367 -2.66 -9.28 22.75
C SER A 367 -3.78 -9.38 21.74
N HIS A 368 -3.42 -9.52 20.46
CA HIS A 368 -4.39 -9.64 19.38
C HIS A 368 -4.36 -11.05 18.79
N ARG A 369 -5.55 -11.60 18.58
CA ARG A 369 -5.75 -12.92 17.96
C ARG A 369 -6.65 -12.75 16.75
N SER A 370 -6.13 -13.12 15.59
CA SER A 370 -6.92 -13.28 14.37
C SER A 370 -6.90 -14.74 13.92
N ARG A 371 -7.63 -15.06 12.85
CA ARG A 371 -7.57 -16.41 12.24
C ARG A 371 -6.22 -16.68 11.58
N ASP A 372 -5.52 -15.64 11.14
CA ASP A 372 -4.37 -15.75 10.24
C ASP A 372 -3.03 -15.36 10.90
N ALA A 373 -3.06 -14.67 12.04
CA ALA A 373 -1.88 -14.23 12.79
C ALA A 373 -2.21 -13.92 14.25
N VAL A 374 -1.18 -13.94 15.10
CA VAL A 374 -1.25 -13.41 16.47
C VAL A 374 -0.20 -12.31 16.63
N THR A 375 -0.53 -11.22 17.32
CA THR A 375 0.40 -10.11 17.55
C THR A 375 0.33 -9.64 19.00
N LEU A 376 1.44 -9.05 19.47
CA LEU A 376 1.48 -8.28 20.71
C LEU A 376 1.86 -6.85 20.33
N GLU A 377 1.01 -5.89 20.66
CA GLU A 377 1.31 -4.47 20.49
C GLU A 377 1.80 -3.90 21.82
N GLU A 378 2.93 -3.19 21.78
CA GLU A 378 3.63 -2.69 22.94
C GLU A 378 3.61 -1.16 22.96
N TYR A 379 3.09 -0.57 24.04
CA TYR A 379 2.97 0.88 24.20
C TYR A 379 3.66 1.33 25.50
N ARG A 380 4.34 2.48 25.44
CA ARG A 380 4.94 3.15 26.61
C ARG A 380 4.56 4.62 26.64
N VAL A 381 4.21 5.14 27.81
CA VAL A 381 4.11 6.58 28.08
C VAL A 381 5.11 6.94 29.16
N ASP A 382 6.02 7.86 28.88
CA ASP A 382 6.99 8.33 29.87
C ASP A 382 6.26 9.11 30.97
N VAL A 383 6.44 8.70 32.22
CA VAL A 383 5.68 9.24 33.36
C VAL A 383 6.08 10.68 33.68
N GLN A 384 7.31 11.09 33.37
CA GLN A 384 7.79 12.45 33.67
C GLN A 384 7.30 13.46 32.64
N SER A 385 7.39 13.11 31.36
CA SER A 385 7.01 13.98 30.24
C SER A 385 5.56 13.84 29.81
N ASN A 386 4.88 12.77 30.23
CA ASN A 386 3.54 12.37 29.78
C ASN A 386 3.44 12.25 28.26
N GLN A 387 4.56 11.90 27.60
CA GLN A 387 4.64 11.70 26.16
C GLN A 387 4.62 10.20 25.84
N PRO A 388 3.80 9.76 24.87
CA PRO A 388 3.91 8.41 24.34
C PRO A 388 5.27 8.23 23.66
N GLN A 389 5.91 7.09 23.90
CA GLN A 389 7.10 6.69 23.16
C GLN A 389 6.67 6.17 21.79
N PRO A 390 7.45 6.47 20.73
CA PRO A 390 7.14 5.99 19.38
C PRO A 390 7.12 4.46 19.35
N ASP A 391 6.11 3.89 18.68
CA ASP A 391 6.03 2.46 18.40
C ASP A 391 7.11 2.11 17.36
N ASP A 392 8.15 1.34 17.73
CA ASP A 392 9.18 0.89 16.78
C ASP A 392 8.65 -0.24 15.86
N VAL A 393 7.37 -0.63 15.97
CA VAL A 393 6.77 -1.74 15.23
C VAL A 393 6.67 -1.45 13.72
N ASP A 394 6.76 -0.19 13.28
CA ASP A 394 6.54 0.19 11.87
C ASP A 394 7.83 0.31 11.04
N THR A 395 8.97 -0.15 11.56
CA THR A 395 10.21 -0.10 10.81
C THR A 395 11.06 -1.34 11.08
N GLY A 396 11.52 -2.00 10.04
CA GLY A 396 12.63 -2.96 10.12
C GLY A 396 13.97 -2.33 10.59
N THR A 397 13.94 -1.17 11.25
CA THR A 397 15.09 -0.55 11.92
C THR A 397 15.24 -1.08 13.34
N SER A 398 15.53 -2.38 13.49
CA SER A 398 16.40 -2.78 14.59
C SER A 398 17.82 -2.30 14.27
N ALA A 399 18.17 -1.10 14.74
CA ALA A 399 19.50 -0.72 15.28
C ALA A 399 19.80 0.79 15.24
N SER A 400 19.21 1.60 14.35
CA SER A 400 19.74 2.96 14.08
C SER A 400 19.15 4.10 14.89
N HIS A 401 18.02 3.92 15.60
CA HIS A 401 17.56 4.90 16.58
C HIS A 401 17.99 4.59 18.02
N HIS A 402 18.64 3.44 18.22
CA HIS A 402 19.07 2.97 19.53
C HIS A 402 20.39 3.57 20.03
N THR A 403 21.13 4.34 19.23
CA THR A 403 22.48 4.79 19.65
C THR A 403 22.54 6.16 20.30
N ASP A 404 21.43 6.92 20.35
CA ASP A 404 21.43 8.20 21.05
C ASP A 404 20.91 8.04 22.48
N THR A 405 21.72 7.41 23.34
CA THR A 405 21.47 7.31 24.79
C THR A 405 21.34 8.68 25.48
N GLY A 406 21.51 9.78 24.74
CA GLY A 406 21.34 11.15 25.21
C GLY A 406 19.99 11.78 24.84
N ASN A 407 19.18 11.17 23.96
CA ASN A 407 17.88 11.70 23.59
C ASN A 407 16.80 11.24 24.59
N PRO A 408 16.22 12.14 25.41
CA PRO A 408 15.19 11.78 26.39
C PRO A 408 13.90 11.26 25.75
N GLN A 409 13.71 11.50 24.45
CA GLN A 409 12.50 11.15 23.69
C GLN A 409 12.62 9.83 22.89
N ALA A 410 13.76 9.14 22.94
CA ALA A 410 13.95 7.87 22.22
C ALA A 410 13.36 6.68 23.00
N SER A 411 12.77 5.73 22.28
CA SER A 411 12.31 4.46 22.87
C SER A 411 13.45 3.73 23.59
N PRO A 412 13.18 3.03 24.70
CA PRO A 412 14.19 2.20 25.34
C PRO A 412 14.77 1.15 24.38
N LEU A 413 16.04 0.79 24.55
CA LEU A 413 16.75 -0.25 23.82
C LEU A 413 16.04 -1.61 23.82
N ALA A 414 15.27 -1.90 24.86
CA ALA A 414 14.51 -3.14 25.01
C ALA A 414 13.10 -3.07 24.39
N HIS A 415 12.71 -1.95 23.76
CA HIS A 415 11.45 -1.86 23.02
C HIS A 415 11.42 -2.96 21.95
N GLY A 416 10.29 -3.65 21.81
CA GLY A 416 10.12 -4.74 20.87
C GLY A 416 10.55 -6.11 21.39
N PHE A 417 11.41 -6.16 22.40
CA PHE A 417 11.96 -7.41 22.92
C PHE A 417 10.88 -8.34 23.48
N ALA A 418 9.89 -7.78 24.17
CA ALA A 418 8.85 -8.55 24.88
C ALA A 418 7.99 -9.42 23.95
N TYR A 419 7.90 -9.09 22.66
CA TYR A 419 7.10 -9.83 21.70
C TYR A 419 7.90 -10.62 20.66
N MET A 420 9.24 -10.56 20.66
CA MET A 420 10.06 -11.27 19.65
C MET A 420 9.78 -12.78 19.58
N TRP A 421 9.39 -13.41 20.69
CA TRP A 421 9.04 -14.83 20.70
C TRP A 421 7.80 -15.16 19.86
N VAL A 422 6.94 -14.18 19.58
CA VAL A 422 5.73 -14.31 18.74
C VAL A 422 6.09 -14.61 17.28
N LEU A 423 7.31 -14.28 16.84
CA LEU A 423 7.82 -14.63 15.51
C LEU A 423 7.87 -16.16 15.28
N PHE A 424 8.01 -16.95 16.35
CA PHE A 424 8.03 -18.41 16.26
C PHE A 424 6.63 -19.04 16.25
N TYR A 425 5.58 -18.24 16.46
CA TYR A 425 4.20 -18.72 16.42
C TYR A 425 3.90 -19.26 15.01
N PRO A 426 3.25 -20.45 14.86
CA PRO A 426 3.13 -21.13 13.57
C PRO A 426 2.61 -20.27 12.41
N SER A 427 1.59 -19.43 12.66
CA SER A 427 1.03 -18.53 11.64
C SER A 427 1.95 -17.39 11.21
N ASN A 428 2.89 -16.99 12.07
CA ASN A 428 3.77 -15.84 11.85
C ASN A 428 5.12 -16.23 11.24
N ARG A 429 5.45 -17.54 11.21
CA ARG A 429 6.77 -18.00 10.74
C ARG A 429 7.09 -17.61 9.30
N ALA A 430 6.07 -17.43 8.46
CA ALA A 430 6.25 -17.01 7.08
C ALA A 430 6.81 -15.58 6.93
N GLU A 431 6.75 -14.78 7.99
CA GLU A 431 7.23 -13.39 8.02
C GLU A 431 8.72 -13.30 8.40
N SER A 432 9.38 -14.43 8.67
CA SER A 432 10.78 -14.47 9.13
C SER A 432 11.57 -15.58 8.44
N THR A 433 12.87 -15.37 8.28
CA THR A 433 13.79 -16.40 7.81
C THR A 433 14.57 -16.96 8.99
N PHE A 434 14.63 -18.28 9.10
CA PHE A 434 15.32 -18.97 10.19
C PHE A 434 16.48 -19.79 9.64
N ARG A 435 17.58 -19.84 10.40
CA ARG A 435 18.69 -20.75 10.16
C ARG A 435 19.07 -21.47 11.44
N TYR A 436 19.14 -22.79 11.36
CA TYR A 436 19.67 -23.61 12.43
C TYR A 436 21.20 -23.58 12.40
N LEU A 437 21.81 -23.06 13.46
CA LEU A 437 23.27 -22.90 13.54
C LEU A 437 23.97 -24.11 14.17
N GLY A 438 23.30 -24.86 15.06
CA GLY A 438 23.90 -25.99 15.77
C GLY A 438 23.43 -26.11 17.22
N ARG A 439 24.23 -26.77 18.05
CA ARG A 439 23.97 -26.95 19.49
C ARG A 439 25.11 -26.34 20.31
N GLN A 440 24.79 -25.76 21.45
CA GLN A 440 25.75 -25.19 22.38
C GLN A 440 25.57 -25.83 23.75
#